data_AF-A0A6M0BJP4-F1
#
_entry.id   AF-A0A6M0BJP4-F1
#
_cell.length_a   1.000
_cell.length_b   1.000
_cell.length_c   1.000
_cell.angle_alpha   90.00
_cell.angle_beta   90.00
_cell.angle_gamma   90.00
#
_symmetry.space_group_name_H-M   'P 1'
#
loop_
_entity.id
_entity.type
_entity.pdbx_description
1 polymer ?
#
loop_
_entity_poly.entity_id
_entity_poly.type
_entity_poly.pdbx_seq_one_letter_code
_entity_poly.pdbx_strand_id
1 'polypeptide(L)'
;MTNLGEVAGIVKQFLAGETPNCVTQDSDTRDILVCTHGSHDVCCARYGNPFYCKALATVNELSLTNVRLWKASHFGGHRFAPTAIDFPDGRYYGVLDQDSFKSILIRSGDLECFNRVYRGWGILPTKIQVLERELILRYGWNWFKHKVGGSIIKEDANQDSIQAEISFQKPNGLIYHCRAELIKDESKTLQLKGSCGAQKESVFVKYTIKNLCLYSELLEILPVYQPQMAS
;
A
#
# COMPACT_ATOMS: atom_id res chain seq x y z
N MET A 1 22.70 -5.82 -19.55
CA MET A 1 21.91 -6.83 -20.29
C MET A 1 21.97 -6.48 -21.76
N THR A 2 22.71 -7.24 -22.56
CA THR A 2 23.07 -6.86 -23.94
C THR A 2 22.57 -7.84 -24.99
N ASN A 3 21.64 -8.74 -24.65
CA ASN A 3 21.03 -9.66 -25.61
C ASN A 3 19.60 -10.05 -25.20
N LEU A 4 18.60 -9.53 -25.92
CA LEU A 4 17.18 -9.78 -25.64
C LEU A 4 16.79 -11.26 -25.91
N GLY A 5 17.55 -11.97 -26.76
CA GLY A 5 17.28 -13.38 -27.11
C GLY A 5 17.49 -14.37 -25.96
N GLU A 6 18.30 -14.01 -24.97
CA GLU A 6 18.60 -14.86 -23.80
C GLU A 6 17.51 -14.80 -22.72
N VAL A 7 16.67 -13.75 -22.74
CA VAL A 7 15.62 -13.51 -21.74
C VAL A 7 14.62 -14.68 -21.70
N ALA A 8 14.26 -15.24 -22.86
CA ALA A 8 13.30 -16.35 -22.93
C ALA A 8 13.81 -17.61 -22.22
N GLY A 9 15.12 -17.90 -22.30
CA GLY A 9 15.74 -19.04 -21.62
C GLY A 9 15.76 -18.84 -20.10
N ILE A 10 16.16 -17.64 -19.67
CA ILE A 10 16.20 -17.25 -18.25
C ILE A 10 14.80 -17.30 -17.62
N VAL A 11 13.77 -16.79 -18.31
CA VAL A 11 12.38 -16.84 -17.82
C VAL A 11 11.89 -18.28 -17.69
N LYS A 12 12.21 -19.16 -18.64
CA LYS A 12 11.84 -20.58 -18.56
C LYS A 12 12.52 -21.28 -17.38
N GLN A 13 13.82 -21.02 -17.16
CA GLN A 13 14.56 -21.55 -16.00
C GLN A 13 13.93 -21.07 -14.69
N PHE A 14 13.65 -19.77 -14.58
CA PHE A 14 13.01 -19.19 -13.40
C PHE A 14 11.62 -19.80 -13.12
N LEU A 15 10.80 -19.96 -14.16
CA LEU A 15 9.48 -20.59 -14.04
C LEU A 15 9.56 -22.09 -13.70
N ALA A 16 10.65 -22.75 -14.09
CA ALA A 16 10.95 -24.13 -13.69
C ALA A 16 11.49 -24.24 -12.24
N GLY A 17 11.62 -23.13 -11.52
CA GLY A 17 12.14 -23.08 -10.15
C GLY A 17 13.67 -23.06 -10.06
N GLU A 18 14.37 -22.99 -11.20
CA GLU A 18 15.81 -22.79 -11.24
C GLU A 18 16.12 -21.31 -10.98
N THR A 19 17.00 -21.02 -10.04
CA THR A 19 17.46 -19.65 -9.79
C THR A 19 18.55 -19.33 -10.81
N PRO A 20 18.33 -18.40 -11.77
CA PRO A 20 19.38 -18.01 -12.69
C PRO A 20 20.55 -17.43 -11.91
N ASN A 21 21.79 -17.63 -12.38
CA ASN A 21 22.97 -16.93 -11.87
C ASN A 21 22.90 -15.45 -12.26
N CYS A 22 21.98 -14.71 -11.67
CA CYS A 22 21.89 -13.26 -11.78
C CYS A 22 22.38 -12.64 -10.47
N VAL A 23 23.29 -11.67 -10.59
CA VAL A 23 23.61 -10.79 -9.47
C VAL A 23 22.44 -9.81 -9.37
N THR A 24 21.59 -9.99 -8.36
CA THR A 24 20.60 -8.97 -8.01
C THR A 24 21.34 -7.79 -7.42
N GLN A 25 21.42 -6.69 -8.18
CA GLN A 25 21.76 -5.40 -7.57
C GLN A 25 20.53 -4.95 -6.77
N ASP A 26 20.51 -5.30 -5.50
CA ASP A 26 19.62 -4.68 -4.53
C ASP A 26 20.04 -3.22 -4.40
N SER A 27 19.48 -2.37 -5.25
CA SER A 27 19.61 -0.93 -5.09
C SER A 27 18.63 -0.54 -3.99
N ASP A 28 19.13 0.01 -2.88
CA ASP A 28 18.32 0.64 -1.82
C ASP A 28 17.63 1.94 -2.30
N THR A 29 17.55 2.16 -3.61
CA THR A 29 16.90 3.31 -4.22
C THR A 29 15.39 3.14 -4.18
N ARG A 30 14.69 4.14 -3.63
CA ARG A 30 13.22 4.25 -3.70
C ARG A 30 12.81 5.18 -4.83
N ASP A 31 11.84 4.74 -5.60
CA ASP A 31 11.24 5.53 -6.68
C ASP A 31 9.82 5.94 -6.30
N ILE A 32 9.61 7.25 -6.18
CA ILE A 32 8.30 7.81 -5.83
C ILE A 32 7.71 8.47 -7.06
N LEU A 33 6.63 7.88 -7.58
CA LEU A 33 5.93 8.36 -8.77
C LEU A 33 4.72 9.19 -8.35
N VAL A 34 4.70 10.47 -8.70
CA VAL A 34 3.58 11.39 -8.44
C VAL A 34 2.77 11.59 -9.72
N CYS A 35 1.45 11.36 -9.66
CA CYS A 35 0.61 11.61 -10.81
C CYS A 35 0.46 13.13 -11.06
N THR A 36 0.93 13.61 -12.21
CA THR A 36 0.81 15.02 -12.61
C THR A 36 0.05 15.22 -13.91
N HIS A 37 -0.56 14.15 -14.43
CA HIS A 37 -1.27 14.16 -15.70
C HIS A 37 -2.55 15.00 -15.63
N GLY A 38 -2.70 15.99 -16.52
CA GLY A 38 -3.86 16.90 -16.54
C GLY A 38 -4.89 16.64 -17.62
N SER A 39 -4.50 15.95 -18.71
CA SER A 39 -5.38 15.74 -19.86
C SER A 39 -6.45 14.67 -19.59
N HIS A 40 -6.12 13.64 -18.82
CA HIS A 40 -7.09 12.61 -18.42
C HIS A 40 -7.94 13.05 -17.21
N ASP A 41 -7.28 13.65 -16.20
CA ASP A 41 -7.94 14.13 -14.99
C ASP A 41 -7.33 15.46 -14.55
N VAL A 42 -8.08 16.55 -14.71
CA VAL A 42 -7.64 17.91 -14.33
C VAL A 42 -7.19 17.98 -12.87
N CYS A 43 -7.84 17.19 -12.01
CA CYS A 43 -7.57 17.09 -10.58
C CYS A 43 -6.12 16.62 -10.30
N CYS A 44 -5.59 15.70 -11.11
CA CYS A 44 -4.21 15.22 -10.98
C CYS A 44 -3.18 16.31 -11.35
N ALA A 45 -3.38 17.07 -12.42
CA ALA A 45 -2.47 18.18 -12.71
C ALA A 45 -2.59 19.31 -11.69
N ARG A 46 -3.81 19.65 -11.27
CA ARG A 46 -4.09 20.76 -10.36
C ARG A 46 -3.43 20.56 -8.99
N TYR A 47 -3.51 19.37 -8.42
CA TYR A 47 -2.98 19.08 -7.09
C TYR A 47 -1.60 18.38 -7.14
N GLY A 48 -1.37 17.53 -8.14
CA GLY A 48 -0.13 16.76 -8.28
C GLY A 48 1.09 17.58 -8.68
N ASN A 49 0.97 18.56 -9.60
CA ASN A 49 2.12 19.39 -9.98
C ASN A 49 2.65 20.23 -8.81
N PRO A 50 1.82 21.00 -8.07
CA PRO A 50 2.29 21.74 -6.91
C PRO A 50 2.87 20.83 -5.82
N PHE A 51 2.25 19.66 -5.59
CA PHE A 51 2.76 18.68 -4.64
C PHE A 51 4.13 18.15 -5.06
N TYR A 52 4.33 17.76 -6.32
CA TYR A 52 5.61 17.27 -6.84
C TYR A 52 6.74 18.27 -6.61
N CYS A 53 6.53 19.56 -6.91
CA CYS A 53 7.55 20.58 -6.72
C CYS A 53 7.98 20.70 -5.26
N LYS A 54 7.02 20.69 -4.33
CA LYS A 54 7.30 20.74 -2.88
C LYS A 54 7.94 19.46 -2.38
N ALA A 55 7.47 18.31 -2.85
CA ALA A 55 8.02 17.00 -2.50
C ALA A 55 9.49 16.87 -2.94
N LEU A 56 9.83 17.37 -4.13
CA LEU A 56 11.21 17.42 -4.62
C LEU A 56 12.09 18.33 -3.75
N ALA A 57 11.58 19.49 -3.33
CA ALA A 57 12.29 20.36 -2.40
C ALA A 57 12.53 19.65 -1.05
N THR A 58 11.52 18.96 -0.51
CA THR A 58 11.65 18.18 0.74
C THR A 58 12.72 17.09 0.63
N VAL A 59 12.80 16.37 -0.48
CA VAL A 59 13.82 15.33 -0.71
C VAL A 59 15.22 15.93 -0.72
N ASN A 60 15.39 17.09 -1.38
CA ASN A 60 16.66 17.82 -1.42
C ASN A 60 17.04 18.36 -0.03
N GLU A 61 16.09 18.95 0.70
CA GLU A 61 16.30 19.48 2.06
C GLU A 61 16.76 18.38 3.02
N LEU A 62 16.13 17.21 2.94
CA LEU A 62 16.49 16.04 3.76
C LEU A 62 17.75 15.32 3.26
N SER A 63 18.37 15.79 2.17
CA SER A 63 19.59 15.22 1.58
C SER A 63 19.48 13.71 1.32
N LEU A 64 18.32 13.24 0.87
CA LEU A 64 18.08 11.81 0.63
C LEU A 64 18.66 11.40 -0.74
N THR A 65 19.83 10.77 -0.71
CA THR A 65 20.55 10.37 -1.93
C THR A 65 20.01 9.11 -2.58
N ASN A 66 19.22 8.31 -1.86
CA ASN A 66 18.63 7.06 -2.33
C ASN A 66 17.13 7.17 -2.66
N VAL A 67 16.60 8.38 -2.84
CA VAL A 67 15.20 8.58 -3.24
C VAL A 67 15.13 9.41 -4.52
N ARG A 68 14.36 8.92 -5.49
CA ARG A 68 14.10 9.62 -6.76
C ARG A 68 12.62 9.92 -6.87
N LEU A 69 12.28 11.15 -7.25
CA LEU A 69 10.90 11.56 -7.51
C LEU A 69 10.67 11.69 -9.01
N TRP A 70 9.54 11.14 -9.45
CA TRP A 70 9.17 11.13 -10.86
C TRP A 70 7.79 11.73 -11.05
N LYS A 71 7.65 12.50 -12.12
CA LYS A 71 6.34 12.81 -12.68
C LYS A 71 5.85 11.58 -13.43
N ALA A 72 4.61 11.19 -13.16
CA ALA A 72 3.99 10.02 -13.77
C ALA A 72 2.69 10.38 -14.49
N SER A 73 2.40 9.59 -15.51
CA SER A 73 1.09 9.50 -16.16
C SER A 73 0.03 8.99 -15.17
N HIS A 74 -1.23 9.04 -15.59
CA HIS A 74 -2.34 8.64 -14.73
C HIS A 74 -2.32 7.15 -14.39
N PHE A 75 -2.45 6.83 -13.09
CA PHE A 75 -2.48 5.46 -12.55
C PHE A 75 -3.69 5.21 -11.64
N GLY A 76 -4.76 5.99 -11.79
CA GLY A 76 -5.97 5.85 -10.99
C GLY A 76 -5.96 6.63 -9.69
N GLY A 77 -7.16 6.89 -9.17
CA GLY A 77 -7.36 7.54 -7.88
C GLY A 77 -7.18 9.07 -7.89
N HIS A 78 -7.39 9.76 -9.01
CA HIS A 78 -7.27 11.22 -9.09
C HIS A 78 -8.17 11.96 -8.08
N ARG A 79 -9.26 11.36 -7.60
CA ARG A 79 -10.12 11.94 -6.56
C ARG A 79 -9.41 12.06 -5.21
N PHE A 80 -8.35 11.27 -5.06
CA PHE A 80 -7.40 11.34 -3.95
C PHE A 80 -6.14 12.08 -4.38
N ALA A 81 -6.16 12.92 -5.42
CA ALA A 81 -4.99 13.73 -5.74
C ALA A 81 -4.68 14.68 -4.56
N PRO A 82 -3.40 14.91 -4.23
CA PRO A 82 -2.20 14.34 -4.87
C PRO A 82 -2.02 12.85 -4.57
N THR A 83 -1.71 12.06 -5.61
CA THR A 83 -1.44 10.61 -5.48
C THR A 83 0.02 10.29 -5.77
N ALA A 84 0.54 9.29 -5.06
CA ALA A 84 1.88 8.75 -5.27
C ALA A 84 1.91 7.22 -5.20
N ILE A 85 2.89 6.62 -5.87
CA ILE A 85 3.30 5.21 -5.70
C ILE A 85 4.74 5.20 -5.21
N ASP A 86 5.03 4.41 -4.19
CA ASP A 86 6.37 4.25 -3.60
C ASP A 86 6.91 2.85 -3.93
N PHE A 87 7.93 2.80 -4.78
CA PHE A 87 8.64 1.58 -5.17
C PHE A 87 9.96 1.43 -4.41
N PRO A 88 10.44 0.19 -4.16
CA PRO A 88 9.94 -1.08 -4.73
C PRO A 88 8.70 -1.65 -4.03
N ASP A 89 8.29 -1.09 -2.90
CA ASP A 89 7.14 -1.60 -2.14
C ASP A 89 5.88 -1.72 -3.00
N GLY A 90 5.61 -0.77 -3.91
CA GLY A 90 4.37 -0.75 -4.68
C GLY A 90 3.15 -0.34 -3.84
N ARG A 91 3.37 0.54 -2.85
CA ARG A 91 2.31 1.11 -2.01
C ARG A 91 1.77 2.39 -2.61
N TYR A 92 0.45 2.52 -2.59
CA TYR A 92 -0.29 3.62 -3.15
C TYR A 92 -0.73 4.57 -2.05
N TYR A 93 -0.56 5.86 -2.32
CA TYR A 93 -0.96 6.94 -1.43
C TYR A 93 -1.83 7.96 -2.16
N GLY A 94 -2.65 8.68 -1.40
CA GLY A 94 -3.50 9.75 -1.89
C GLY A 94 -3.77 10.79 -0.81
N VAL A 95 -4.34 11.94 -1.19
CA VAL A 95 -4.62 13.08 -0.31
C VAL A 95 -3.35 13.51 0.44
N LEU A 96 -2.20 13.39 -0.24
CA LEU A 96 -0.91 13.68 0.36
C LEU A 96 -0.73 15.18 0.58
N ASP A 97 -0.20 15.51 1.75
CA ASP A 97 0.35 16.82 2.09
C ASP A 97 1.85 16.68 2.38
N GLN A 98 2.53 17.77 2.75
CA GLN A 98 3.97 17.71 2.99
C GLN A 98 4.34 16.93 4.26
N ASP A 99 3.50 16.98 5.30
CA ASP A 99 3.79 16.32 6.58
C ASP A 99 3.66 14.80 6.44
N SER A 100 2.55 14.32 5.89
CA SER A 100 2.34 12.90 5.61
C SER A 100 3.37 12.36 4.62
N PHE A 101 3.70 13.15 3.58
CA PHE A 101 4.77 12.78 2.65
C PHE A 101 6.12 12.65 3.34
N LYS A 102 6.51 13.63 4.17
CA LYS A 102 7.75 13.59 4.94
C LYS A 102 7.80 12.36 5.82
N SER A 103 6.74 12.06 6.56
CA SER A 103 6.66 10.86 7.41
C SER A 103 6.89 9.56 6.61
N ILE A 104 6.22 9.39 5.48
CA ILE A 104 6.37 8.22 4.58
C ILE A 104 7.79 8.14 3.99
N LEU A 105 8.34 9.30 3.63
CA LEU A 105 9.65 9.42 2.99
C LEU A 105 10.76 8.94 3.93
N ILE A 106 10.76 9.38 5.19
CA ILE A 106 11.78 8.98 6.18
C ILE A 106 11.38 7.75 7.01
N ARG A 107 10.19 7.18 6.74
CA ARG A 107 9.58 6.08 7.51
C ARG A 107 9.65 6.33 9.03
N SER A 108 9.27 7.54 9.46
CA SER A 108 9.18 7.93 10.88
C SER A 108 8.19 9.09 11.04
N GLY A 109 7.89 9.50 12.28
CA GLY A 109 6.93 10.57 12.55
C GLY A 109 5.49 10.06 12.65
N ASP A 110 4.53 10.91 12.27
CA ASP A 110 3.09 10.65 12.44
C ASP A 110 2.64 9.44 11.62
N LEU A 111 2.23 8.39 12.32
CA LEU A 111 1.73 7.14 11.76
C LEU A 111 0.20 7.20 11.52
N GLU A 112 -0.52 8.07 12.24
CA GLU A 112 -1.97 8.20 12.11
C GLU A 112 -2.36 8.76 10.74
N CYS A 113 -1.43 9.42 10.04
CA CYS A 113 -1.66 9.86 8.66
C CYS A 113 -2.13 8.73 7.74
N PHE A 114 -1.75 7.46 8.00
CA PHE A 114 -2.18 6.30 7.21
C PHE A 114 -3.69 6.07 7.21
N ASN A 115 -4.42 6.54 8.23
CA ASN A 115 -5.89 6.51 8.23
C ASN A 115 -6.49 7.32 7.08
N ARG A 116 -5.78 8.35 6.62
CA ARG A 116 -6.19 9.26 5.55
C ARG A 116 -5.50 8.97 4.23
N VAL A 117 -4.18 8.77 4.24
CA VAL A 117 -3.38 8.81 3.00
C VAL A 117 -3.16 7.43 2.37
N TYR A 118 -3.32 6.36 3.13
CA TYR A 118 -3.04 5.02 2.64
C TYR A 118 -4.14 4.53 1.70
N ARG A 119 -3.76 4.17 0.47
CA ARG A 119 -4.67 3.62 -0.53
C ARG A 119 -4.52 2.13 -0.76
N GLY A 120 -3.46 1.52 -0.24
CA GLY A 120 -3.24 0.09 -0.32
C GLY A 120 -1.92 -0.33 -0.96
N TRP A 121 -1.73 -1.64 -1.01
CA TRP A 121 -0.54 -2.28 -1.54
C TRP A 121 -0.89 -3.05 -2.81
N GLY A 122 -0.19 -2.77 -3.92
CA GLY A 122 -0.47 -3.36 -5.22
C GLY A 122 -0.38 -4.89 -5.28
N ILE A 123 0.26 -5.54 -4.30
CA ILE A 123 0.38 -7.00 -4.23
C ILE A 123 -0.74 -7.67 -3.41
N LEU A 124 -1.48 -6.90 -2.61
CA LEU A 124 -2.54 -7.43 -1.76
C LEU A 124 -3.91 -7.25 -2.41
N PRO A 125 -4.82 -8.23 -2.28
CA PRO A 125 -6.21 -8.07 -2.70
C PRO A 125 -6.84 -6.82 -2.06
N THR A 126 -7.58 -6.03 -2.84
CA THR A 126 -8.12 -4.73 -2.43
C THR A 126 -8.87 -4.76 -1.09
N LYS A 127 -9.65 -5.81 -0.85
CA LYS A 127 -10.46 -5.97 0.37
C LYS A 127 -9.59 -6.13 1.63
N ILE A 128 -8.45 -6.81 1.52
CA ILE A 128 -7.54 -7.11 2.63
C ILE A 128 -6.72 -5.88 3.04
N GLN A 129 -6.56 -4.88 2.16
CA GLN A 129 -5.71 -3.72 2.43
C GLN A 129 -6.14 -2.90 3.65
N VAL A 130 -7.40 -3.00 4.10
CA VAL A 130 -7.83 -2.41 5.38
C VAL A 130 -7.16 -3.09 6.57
N LEU A 131 -6.99 -4.41 6.52
CA LEU A 131 -6.26 -5.18 7.54
C LEU A 131 -4.78 -4.82 7.54
N GLU A 132 -4.18 -4.64 6.36
CA GLU A 132 -2.79 -4.15 6.31
C GLU A 132 -2.66 -2.77 6.95
N ARG A 133 -3.59 -1.84 6.68
CA ARG A 133 -3.57 -0.52 7.32
C ARG A 133 -3.60 -0.63 8.84
N GLU A 134 -4.45 -1.50 9.38
CA GLU A 134 -4.49 -1.77 10.82
C GLU A 134 -3.16 -2.33 11.35
N LEU A 135 -2.50 -3.20 10.58
CA LEU A 135 -1.18 -3.72 10.94
C LEU A 135 -0.08 -2.65 10.83
N ILE A 136 -0.15 -1.73 9.87
CA ILE A 136 0.73 -0.55 9.81
C ILE A 136 0.59 0.25 11.10
N LEU A 137 -0.64 0.55 11.54
CA LEU A 137 -0.89 1.33 12.75
C LEU A 137 -0.41 0.61 14.02
N ARG A 138 -0.53 -0.72 14.08
CA ARG A 138 -0.09 -1.53 15.23
C ARG A 138 1.42 -1.74 15.32
N TYR A 139 2.05 -2.06 14.20
CA TYR A 139 3.49 -2.39 14.15
C TYR A 139 4.36 -1.15 13.87
N GLY A 140 3.73 -0.02 13.55
CA GLY A 140 4.41 1.20 13.20
C GLY A 140 5.25 1.06 11.94
N TRP A 141 6.26 1.92 11.85
CA TRP A 141 7.21 1.95 10.75
C TRP A 141 8.01 0.66 10.57
N ASN A 142 8.07 -0.21 11.58
CA ASN A 142 8.67 -1.53 11.44
C ASN A 142 7.85 -2.46 10.54
N TRP A 143 6.55 -2.19 10.32
CA TRP A 143 5.71 -2.97 9.40
C TRP A 143 6.37 -3.14 8.02
N PHE A 144 6.96 -2.08 7.49
CA PHE A 144 7.57 -2.01 6.16
C PHE A 144 8.86 -2.84 6.00
N LYS A 145 9.34 -3.49 7.08
CA LYS A 145 10.49 -4.40 7.04
C LYS A 145 10.10 -5.88 6.90
N HIS A 146 8.80 -6.19 7.02
CA HIS A 146 8.33 -7.55 6.97
C HIS A 146 8.11 -8.01 5.52
N LYS A 147 8.38 -9.28 5.25
CA LYS A 147 7.86 -9.95 4.04
C LYS A 147 6.43 -10.35 4.31
N VAL A 148 5.50 -9.94 3.46
CA VAL A 148 4.06 -10.06 3.71
C VAL A 148 3.37 -10.78 2.56
N GLY A 149 2.46 -11.69 2.89
CA GLY A 149 1.47 -12.26 1.99
C GLY A 149 0.07 -12.05 2.56
N GLY A 150 -0.96 -12.11 1.72
CA GLY A 150 -2.34 -12.03 2.19
C GLY A 150 -3.32 -12.72 1.27
N SER A 151 -4.35 -13.33 1.86
CA SER A 151 -5.36 -14.09 1.15
C SER A 151 -6.74 -13.94 1.78
N ILE A 152 -7.77 -14.09 0.95
CA ILE A 152 -9.15 -14.17 1.40
C ILE A 152 -9.41 -15.64 1.73
N ILE A 153 -9.79 -15.93 2.98
CA ILE A 153 -10.07 -17.29 3.46
C ILE A 153 -11.51 -17.67 3.13
N LYS A 154 -12.44 -16.74 3.39
CA LYS A 154 -13.86 -16.92 3.13
C LYS A 154 -14.49 -15.58 2.79
N GLU A 155 -15.42 -15.60 1.85
CA GLU A 155 -16.22 -14.44 1.45
C GLU A 155 -17.66 -14.91 1.29
N ASP A 156 -18.61 -14.19 1.89
CA ASP A 156 -20.03 -14.46 1.66
C ASP A 156 -20.47 -13.93 0.28
N ALA A 157 -21.64 -14.40 -0.19
CA ALA A 157 -22.13 -14.06 -1.53
C ALA A 157 -22.41 -12.55 -1.70
N ASN A 158 -22.79 -11.86 -0.61
CA ASN A 158 -23.14 -10.44 -0.62
C ASN A 158 -21.93 -9.52 -0.40
N GLN A 159 -20.78 -10.08 -0.04
CA GLN A 159 -19.57 -9.37 0.39
C GLN A 159 -19.82 -8.48 1.61
N ASP A 160 -20.71 -8.92 2.50
CA ASP A 160 -21.01 -8.23 3.76
C ASP A 160 -20.02 -8.63 4.86
N SER A 161 -19.51 -9.86 4.81
CA SER A 161 -18.50 -10.41 5.73
C SER A 161 -17.43 -11.19 4.96
N ILE A 162 -16.18 -10.83 5.21
CA ILE A 162 -15.00 -11.45 4.59
C ILE A 162 -14.03 -11.86 5.68
N GLN A 163 -13.66 -13.14 5.72
CA GLN A 163 -12.55 -13.60 6.54
C GLN A 163 -11.26 -13.49 5.74
N ALA A 164 -10.32 -12.69 6.22
CA ALA A 164 -9.04 -12.42 5.57
C ALA A 164 -7.88 -12.78 6.48
N GLU A 165 -6.76 -13.13 5.88
CA GLU A 165 -5.51 -13.40 6.58
C GLU A 165 -4.35 -12.65 5.93
N ILE A 166 -3.51 -12.04 6.76
CA ILE A 166 -2.19 -11.55 6.38
C ILE A 166 -1.14 -12.38 7.12
N SER A 167 -0.25 -13.03 6.37
CA SER A 167 0.94 -13.66 6.92
C SER A 167 2.14 -12.73 6.75
N PHE A 168 3.01 -12.67 7.75
CA PHE A 168 4.20 -11.84 7.68
C PHE A 168 5.37 -12.46 8.44
N GLN A 169 6.55 -12.36 7.84
CA GLN A 169 7.80 -12.85 8.43
C GLN A 169 8.54 -11.71 9.11
N LYS A 170 8.84 -11.87 10.40
CA LYS A 170 9.69 -10.95 11.15
C LYS A 170 11.17 -11.15 10.81
N PRO A 171 12.04 -10.16 11.06
CA PRO A 171 13.48 -10.30 10.81
C PRO A 171 14.16 -11.48 11.53
N ASN A 172 13.55 -12.00 12.61
CA ASN A 172 14.01 -13.20 13.32
C ASN A 172 13.66 -14.51 12.60
N GLY A 173 13.05 -14.45 11.42
CA GLY A 173 12.66 -15.61 10.62
C GLY A 173 11.30 -16.21 10.95
N LEU A 174 10.69 -15.84 12.08
CA LEU A 174 9.39 -16.37 12.51
C LEU A 174 8.25 -15.81 11.66
N ILE A 175 7.32 -16.70 11.29
CA ILE A 175 6.12 -16.38 10.54
C ILE A 175 4.95 -16.19 11.51
N TYR A 176 4.25 -15.08 11.32
CA TYR A 176 3.04 -14.74 12.05
C TYR A 176 1.87 -14.63 11.07
N HIS A 177 0.69 -14.95 11.56
CA HIS A 177 -0.57 -14.85 10.83
C HIS A 177 -1.52 -13.95 11.60
N CYS A 178 -2.05 -12.95 10.92
CA CYS A 178 -3.11 -12.10 11.41
C CYS A 178 -4.39 -12.40 10.64
N ARG A 179 -5.37 -12.99 11.31
CA ARG A 179 -6.69 -13.28 10.74
C ARG A 179 -7.71 -12.30 11.29
N ALA A 180 -8.62 -11.82 10.45
CA ALA A 180 -9.70 -10.95 10.87
C ALA A 180 -10.96 -11.14 10.03
N GLU A 181 -12.09 -10.66 10.57
CA GLU A 181 -13.34 -10.49 9.83
C GLU A 181 -13.47 -9.03 9.38
N LEU A 182 -13.65 -8.83 8.08
CA LEU A 182 -13.87 -7.54 7.46
C LEU A 182 -15.37 -7.43 7.21
N ILE A 183 -16.03 -6.59 8.00
CA ILE A 183 -17.48 -6.39 7.94
C ILE A 183 -17.74 -5.11 7.16
N LYS A 184 -18.64 -5.19 6.19
CA LYS A 184 -19.08 -4.04 5.41
C LYS A 184 -19.62 -2.94 6.33
N ASP A 185 -19.14 -1.73 6.10
CA ASP A 185 -19.47 -0.55 6.87
C ASP A 185 -20.32 0.40 6.01
N GLU A 186 -21.64 0.28 6.14
CA GLU A 186 -22.59 1.11 5.39
C GLU A 186 -22.45 2.60 5.75
N SER A 187 -22.06 2.92 7.00
CA SER A 187 -21.89 4.31 7.45
C SER A 187 -20.72 5.02 6.76
N LYS A 188 -19.72 4.25 6.31
CA LYS A 188 -18.54 4.76 5.61
C LYS A 188 -18.57 4.49 4.11
N THR A 189 -19.56 3.76 3.61
CA THR A 189 -19.68 3.44 2.19
C THR A 189 -20.15 4.68 1.43
N LEU A 190 -19.41 5.04 0.38
CA LEU A 190 -19.60 6.30 -0.33
C LEU A 190 -20.11 6.06 -1.75
N GLN A 191 -21.12 6.83 -2.16
CA GLN A 191 -21.53 6.99 -3.55
C GLN A 191 -20.87 8.26 -4.08
N LEU A 192 -19.90 8.11 -4.99
CA LEU A 192 -19.15 9.24 -5.52
C LEU A 192 -18.84 9.03 -6.99
N LYS A 193 -18.67 10.14 -7.72
CA LYS A 193 -18.13 10.09 -9.07
C LYS A 193 -16.72 9.49 -9.06
N GLY A 194 -16.53 8.50 -9.92
CA GLY A 194 -15.25 7.81 -10.07
C GLY A 194 -14.18 8.67 -10.76
N SER A 195 -14.60 9.68 -11.54
CA SER A 195 -13.72 10.66 -12.18
C SER A 195 -14.22 12.09 -12.28
N CYS A 196 -13.31 13.05 -12.51
CA CYS A 196 -13.67 14.47 -12.60
C CYS A 196 -14.62 14.75 -13.80
N GLY A 197 -14.67 13.84 -14.78
CA GLY A 197 -15.64 13.83 -15.89
C GLY A 197 -16.73 12.75 -15.82
N ALA A 198 -16.82 11.96 -14.74
CA ALA A 198 -17.77 10.86 -14.67
C ALA A 198 -19.22 11.36 -14.61
N GLN A 199 -20.07 10.81 -15.48
CA GLN A 199 -21.51 11.09 -15.46
C GLN A 199 -22.27 10.22 -14.46
N LYS A 200 -21.74 9.05 -14.12
CA LYS A 200 -22.34 8.10 -13.17
C LYS A 200 -21.52 8.01 -11.89
N GLU A 201 -22.22 7.88 -10.78
CA GLU A 201 -21.62 7.60 -9.48
C GLU A 201 -21.24 6.12 -9.37
N SER A 202 -20.26 5.83 -8.53
CA SER A 202 -19.80 4.48 -8.22
C SER A 202 -19.85 4.30 -6.70
N VAL A 203 -20.21 3.08 -6.28
CA VAL A 203 -20.22 2.71 -4.87
C VAL A 203 -18.82 2.29 -4.45
N PHE A 204 -18.33 2.89 -3.38
CA PHE A 204 -17.06 2.57 -2.76
C PHE A 204 -17.30 1.98 -1.39
N VAL A 205 -17.43 0.66 -1.37
CA VAL A 205 -17.65 -0.12 -0.16
C VAL A 205 -16.47 0.04 0.79
N LYS A 206 -16.77 0.27 2.06
CA LYS A 206 -15.78 0.29 3.15
C LYS A 206 -16.02 -0.90 4.06
N TYR A 207 -14.93 -1.37 4.67
CA TYR A 207 -14.96 -2.45 5.64
C TYR A 207 -14.37 -1.97 6.95
N THR A 208 -14.91 -2.47 8.05
CA THR A 208 -14.38 -2.33 9.40
C THR A 208 -13.92 -3.70 9.90
N ILE A 209 -12.83 -3.72 10.65
CA ILE A 209 -12.20 -4.94 11.16
C ILE A 209 -12.89 -5.37 12.45
N LYS A 210 -13.21 -6.67 12.55
CA LYS A 210 -13.65 -7.35 13.76
C LYS A 210 -12.84 -8.63 13.97
N ASN A 211 -12.87 -9.15 15.20
CA ASN A 211 -12.32 -10.47 15.54
C ASN A 211 -10.88 -10.69 15.06
N LEU A 212 -10.03 -9.66 15.19
CA LEU A 212 -8.63 -9.73 14.78
C LEU A 212 -7.85 -10.63 15.74
N CYS A 213 -7.27 -11.69 15.20
CA CYS A 213 -6.50 -12.70 15.92
C CYS A 213 -5.08 -12.79 15.34
N LEU A 214 -4.07 -12.85 16.21
CA LEU A 214 -2.67 -13.00 15.85
C LEU A 214 -2.14 -14.32 16.40
N TYR A 215 -1.52 -15.13 15.55
CA TYR A 215 -0.88 -16.38 15.96
C TYR A 215 0.39 -16.64 15.15
N SER A 216 1.18 -17.62 15.59
CA SER A 216 2.43 -18.03 14.91
C SER A 216 2.45 -19.55 14.73
N GLU A 217 3.23 -20.04 13.77
CA GLU A 217 3.34 -21.49 13.53
C GLU A 217 3.93 -22.26 14.72
N LEU A 218 4.58 -21.57 15.66
CA LEU A 218 5.30 -22.18 16.79
C LEU A 218 4.58 -22.09 18.16
N LEU A 219 3.43 -21.43 18.30
CA LEU A 219 2.67 -21.36 19.58
C LEU A 219 1.22 -20.84 19.39
N GLU A 220 0.30 -21.42 20.19
CA GLU A 220 -1.13 -21.14 20.27
C GLU A 220 -1.46 -19.64 20.47
N ILE A 221 -2.58 -19.24 19.84
CA ILE A 221 -3.32 -17.96 19.87
C ILE A 221 -2.81 -16.94 20.90
N LEU A 222 -2.19 -15.84 20.45
CA LEU A 222 -1.89 -14.70 21.33
C LEU A 222 -3.18 -13.90 21.57
N PRO A 223 -3.48 -13.47 22.81
CA PRO A 223 -4.73 -12.82 23.13
C PRO A 223 -4.92 -11.50 22.37
N VAL A 224 -6.15 -11.30 21.89
CA VAL A 224 -6.64 -10.13 21.17
C VAL A 224 -6.68 -8.91 22.09
N TYR A 225 -5.89 -7.88 21.79
CA TYR A 225 -6.01 -6.58 22.44
C TYR A 225 -7.21 -5.80 21.86
N GLN A 226 -8.18 -5.44 22.71
CA GLN A 226 -9.26 -4.52 22.34
C GLN A 226 -8.78 -3.07 22.50
N PRO A 227 -8.93 -2.21 21.48
CA PRO A 227 -8.60 -0.80 21.61
C PRO A 227 -9.56 -0.15 22.61
N GLN A 228 -8.99 0.50 23.63
CA GLN A 228 -9.72 1.27 24.61
C GLN A 228 -10.32 2.50 23.90
N MET A 229 -11.65 2.54 23.79
CA MET A 229 -12.34 3.72 23.28
C MET A 229 -12.07 4.89 24.23
N ALA A 230 -11.47 5.96 23.70
CA ALA A 230 -11.34 7.22 24.43
C ALA A 230 -12.75 7.75 24.74
N SER A 231 -13.02 7.97 26.03
CA SER A 231 -14.19 8.66 26.57
C SER A 231 -14.14 10.15 26.30
#